data_AF-A0A7T7L304-F1
#
_entry.id   AF-A0A7T7L304-F1
#
_cell.length_a   1.000
_cell.length_b   1.000
_cell.length_c   1.000
_cell.angle_alpha   90.00
_cell.angle_beta   90.00
_cell.angle_gamma   90.00
#
_symmetry.space_group_name_H-M   'P 1'
#
loop_
_entity.id
_entity.type
_entity.pdbx_description
1 polymer ?
#
loop_
_entity_poly.entity_id
_entity_poly.type
_entity_poly.pdbx_seq_one_letter_code
_entity_poly.pdbx_strand_id
1 'polypeptide(L)' 'MSKTEHETSPPGTLVCPVCEHPLDMSIKKRHKTLGVFVPVWGPDPCQNPECLETLKERERNSPQND' A
#
# COMPACT_ATOMS: atom_id res chain seq x y z
N MET A 1 12.15 -32.83 -5.01
CA MET A 1 10.81 -32.44 -5.48
C MET A 1 10.63 -30.97 -5.11
N SER A 2 10.46 -30.14 -6.12
CA SER A 2 10.69 -28.69 -6.11
C SER A 2 9.71 -27.90 -5.25
N LYS A 3 10.22 -26.83 -4.62
CA LYS A 3 9.52 -25.81 -3.81
C LYS A 3 8.23 -25.34 -4.48
N THR A 4 7.12 -25.38 -3.75
CA THR A 4 5.94 -24.56 -4.05
C THR A 4 5.50 -23.85 -2.78
N GLU A 5 6.42 -23.08 -2.20
CA GLU A 5 6.03 -21.89 -1.47
C GLU A 5 5.22 -21.03 -2.44
N HIS A 6 3.89 -21.16 -2.37
CA HIS A 6 2.98 -20.23 -3.02
C HIS A 6 3.28 -18.86 -2.41
N GLU A 7 4.09 -18.08 -3.11
CA GLU A 7 4.45 -16.72 -2.74
C GLU A 7 3.18 -15.86 -2.69
N THR A 8 2.56 -15.84 -1.51
CA THR A 8 1.85 -14.67 -1.01
C THR A 8 2.83 -13.81 -0.22
N SER A 9 4.12 -13.84 -0.59
CA SER A 9 5.13 -12.90 -0.10
C SER A 9 4.73 -11.50 -0.60
N PRO A 10 4.80 -10.45 0.24
CA PRO A 10 4.65 -9.10 -0.25
C PRO A 10 5.64 -8.87 -1.41
N PRO A 11 5.22 -8.31 -2.56
CA PRO A 11 6.16 -7.92 -3.60
C PRO A 11 7.20 -6.99 -2.96
N GLY A 12 8.47 -7.15 -3.35
CA GLY A 12 9.64 -6.56 -2.68
C GLY A 12 9.47 -5.11 -2.23
N THR A 13 10.21 -4.73 -1.19
CA THR A 13 10.12 -3.43 -0.49
C THR A 13 9.86 -2.27 -1.43
N LEU A 14 8.61 -1.78 -1.45
CA LEU A 14 8.24 -0.57 -2.15
C LEU A 14 8.70 0.63 -1.31
N VAL A 15 9.27 1.63 -1.97
CA VAL A 15 9.70 2.88 -1.34
C VAL A 15 8.91 4.05 -1.90
N CYS A 16 8.67 5.07 -1.07
CA CYS A 16 8.09 6.31 -1.53
C CYS A 16 9.06 7.00 -2.51
N PRO A 17 8.62 7.42 -3.71
CA PRO A 17 9.50 8.08 -4.68
C PRO A 17 9.92 9.50 -4.26
N VAL A 18 9.38 10.03 -3.16
CA VAL A 18 9.62 11.42 -2.71
C VAL A 18 10.54 11.48 -1.49
N CYS A 19 10.26 10.69 -0.46
CA CYS A 19 11.05 10.69 0.77
C CYS A 19 11.85 9.40 0.97
N GLU A 20 11.82 8.49 -0.01
CA GLU A 20 12.54 7.21 -0.03
C GLU A 20 12.24 6.27 1.16
N HIS A 21 11.24 6.61 1.97
CA HIS A 21 10.83 5.76 3.09
C HIS A 21 10.15 4.48 2.60
N PRO A 22 10.41 3.33 3.25
CA PRO A 22 9.69 2.09 2.98
C PRO A 22 8.18 2.28 3.15
N LEU A 23 7.42 1.74 2.22
CA LEU A 23 5.97 1.68 2.28
C LEU A 23 5.55 0.34 2.87
N ASP A 24 4.63 0.39 3.82
CA ASP A 24 3.99 -0.82 4.33
C ASP A 24 3.09 -1.42 3.25
N MET A 25 2.98 -2.75 3.26
CA MET A 25 2.11 -3.49 2.34
C MET A 25 0.91 -4.02 3.10
N SER A 26 -0.28 -3.65 2.65
CA SER A 26 -1.54 -4.11 3.25
C SER A 26 -2.48 -4.70 2.22
N ILE A 27 -3.45 -5.48 2.70
CA ILE A 27 -4.50 -6.05 1.84
C ILE A 27 -5.47 -4.92 1.49
N LYS A 28 -5.40 -4.44 0.25
CA LYS A 28 -6.28 -3.37 -0.25
C LYS A 28 -7.67 -3.87 -0.62
N LYS A 29 -7.72 -5.08 -1.16
CA LYS A 29 -8.97 -5.69 -1.60
C LYS A 29 -8.85 -7.20 -1.57
N ARG A 30 -10.00 -7.86 -1.61
CA ARG A 30 -10.08 -9.31 -1.79
C ARG A 30 -10.95 -9.57 -3.01
N HIS A 31 -10.44 -10.37 -3.95
CA HIS A 31 -11.24 -10.82 -5.08
C HIS A 31 -11.71 -12.24 -4.79
N LYS A 32 -12.99 -12.51 -5.04
CA LYS A 32 -13.52 -13.86 -4.93
C LYS A 32 -13.25 -14.61 -6.24
N THR A 33 -12.47 -15.67 -6.16
CA THR A 33 -12.10 -16.51 -7.31
C THR A 33 -12.42 -17.95 -6.96
N LEU A 34 -13.28 -18.61 -7.74
CA LEU A 34 -13.67 -20.02 -7.55
C LEU A 34 -14.11 -20.37 -6.11
N GLY A 35 -14.83 -19.46 -5.45
CA GLY A 35 -15.32 -19.66 -4.08
C GLY A 35 -14.34 -19.26 -2.96
N VAL A 36 -13.09 -18.92 -3.28
CA VAL A 36 -12.07 -18.50 -2.31
C VAL A 36 -11.83 -16.99 -2.41
N PHE A 37 -11.57 -16.33 -1.28
CA PHE A 37 -11.19 -14.91 -1.24
C PHE A 37 -9.68 -14.75 -1.33
N VAL A 38 -9.19 -14.30 -2.48
CA VAL A 38 -7.76 -14.06 -2.73
C VAL A 38 -7.41 -12.63 -2.31
N PRO A 39 -6.41 -12.42 -1.44
CA PRO A 39 -5.97 -11.09 -1.05
C PRO A 39 -5.19 -10.43 -2.20
N VAL A 40 -5.45 -9.16 -2.42
CA VAL A 40 -4.64 -8.30 -3.28
C VAL A 40 -3.93 -7.30 -2.39
N TRP A 41 -2.61 -7.39 -2.37
CA TRP A 41 -1.72 -6.52 -1.63
C TRP A 41 -1.42 -5.25 -2.43
N GLY A 42 -1.31 -4.13 -1.74
CA GLY A 42 -0.85 -2.87 -2.32
C GLY A 42 -0.17 -2.00 -1.28
N PRO A 43 0.62 -1.01 -1.70
CA PRO A 43 1.31 -0.12 -0.78
C PRO A 43 0.31 0.74 -0.01
N ASP A 44 0.56 0.91 1.28
CA ASP A 44 -0.07 1.95 2.06
C ASP A 44 0.42 3.34 1.63
N PRO A 45 -0.41 4.38 1.81
CA PRO A 45 0.04 5.75 1.66
C PRO A 45 1.29 6.00 2.48
N CYS A 46 2.14 6.92 2.01
CA CYS A 46 3.34 7.28 2.76
C CYS A 46 2.95 7.77 4.16
N GLN A 47 3.42 7.07 5.19
CA GLN A 47 3.14 7.43 6.59
C GLN A 47 4.13 8.45 7.14
N ASN A 48 5.14 8.87 6.37
CA ASN A 48 6.07 9.93 6.77
C ASN A 48 5.32 11.28 6.81
N PRO A 49 5.11 11.89 7.99
CA PRO A 49 4.39 13.16 8.11
C PRO A 49 5.11 14.33 7.45
N GLU A 50 6.44 14.23 7.28
CA GLU A 50 7.27 15.24 6.61
C GLU A 50 7.29 15.05 5.08
N CYS A 51 6.61 14.03 4.55
CA CYS A 51 6.57 13.78 3.12
C CYS A 51 5.64 14.76 2.42
N LEU A 52 6.12 15.39 1.35
CA LEU A 52 5.33 16.33 0.54
C LEU A 52 4.03 15.72 0.02
N GLU A 53 4.01 14.43 -0.34
CA GLU A 53 2.77 13.78 -0.80
C GLU A 53 1.75 13.64 0.33
N THR A 54 2.19 13.27 1.53
CA THR A 54 1.33 13.18 2.72
C THR A 54 0.81 14.56 3.12
N LEU A 55 1.63 15.61 3.00
CA LEU A 55 1.22 17.00 3.23
C LEU A 55 0.21 17.49 2.19
N LYS A 56 0.43 17.23 0.90
CA LYS A 56 -0.53 17.56 -0.18
C LYS A 56 -1.86 16.87 0.01
N GLU A 57 -1.85 15.59 0.42
CA GLU A 57 -3.07 14.84 0.71
C GLU A 57 -3.83 15.44 1.89
N ARG A 58 -3.11 15.90 2.93
CA ARG A 58 -3.71 16.58 4.09
C ARG A 58 -4.34 17.92 3.72
N GLU A 59 -3.66 18.71 2.89
CA GLU A 59 -4.18 19.99 2.37
C GLU A 59 -5.42 19.75 1.51
N ARG A 60 -5.40 18.77 0.59
CA ARG A 60 -6.56 18.40 -0.24
C ARG A 60 -7.76 17.98 0.59
N ASN A 61 -7.53 17.23 1.66
CA ASN A 61 -8.59 16.70 2.53
C ASN A 61 -9.00 17.65 3.66
N SER A 62 -8.42 18.86 3.72
CA SER A 62 -8.83 19.85 4.70
C SER A 62 -10.22 20.39 4.31
N PRO A 63 -11.21 20.37 5.22
CA PRO A 63 -12.51 20.96 4.94
C PRO A 63 -12.31 22.47 4.76
N GLN A 64 -12.38 22.91 3.51
CA GLN A 64 -12.43 24.31 3.15
C GLN A 64 -13.73 24.87 3.76
N ASN A 65 -13.64 25.40 4.97
CA ASN A 65 -14.70 26.21 5.54
C ASN A 65 -14.50 27.60 4.94
N ASP A 66 -15.20 27.87 3.84
CA ASP A 66 -15.47 29.22 3.33
C ASP A 66 -16.75 29.74 4.01
#